data_AF-A0A6J7I138-F1
#
_entry.id   AF-A0A6J7I138-F1
#
_cell.length_a   1.000
_cell.length_b   1.000
_cell.length_c   1.000
_cell.angle_alpha   90.00
_cell.angle_beta   90.00
_cell.angle_gamma   90.00
#
_symmetry.space_group_name_H-M   'P 1'
#
loop_
_entity.id
_entity.type
_entity.pdbx_description
1 polymer ?
#
loop_
_entity_poly.entity_id
_entity_poly.type
_entity_poly.pdbx_seq_one_letter_code
_entity_poly.pdbx_strand_id
1 'polypeptide(L)'
;MRHDPINAAGGSASPRGTANRRPRRAATRPPTPVDLGIPVAATEEQGQLLAAEVMDPERTEPIVCLSTRPGEDRPAFDHHRVRKEIGRDAIIRAVRTGPASRFLSQLLPQQLGVFGGAARIWWPGVDDDSDPRDHPLVLDRMGRYGPRAVEVLAERFAEGPPTGPSKRPPVGPPKHGGKLVALPGGAERAARTEPRSTPPTPDRDQQLLLGALDAARDEIRGLREKLAEVRLDAMTPGDRNAALRRRRETEVPEQTPARVARPDQVAGLAIPEAVHRDRVRAHHLEIVAAWLARDHDAGRRARPLGPIAIGEDYLDAVDARRGRVSPAALATVAARIASGKQGEADDLDVGAWLTDAGDQELRPDDGAPCWSCAIPGAEGLRLRWWTREDGAMELRDLV
;
A
#
# COMPACT_ATOMS: atom_id res chain seq x y z
N MET A 1 17.90 -96.98 20.18
CA MET A 1 18.92 -95.93 20.36
C MET A 1 19.62 -95.70 19.04
N ARG A 2 19.27 -94.61 18.34
CA ARG A 2 19.94 -94.12 17.13
C ARG A 2 19.91 -92.59 17.18
N HIS A 3 21.09 -91.99 17.23
CA HIS A 3 21.39 -90.61 16.83
C HIS A 3 21.44 -90.58 15.29
N ASP A 4 20.86 -89.60 14.58
CA ASP A 4 21.31 -88.22 14.26
C ASP A 4 20.27 -87.63 13.22
N PRO A 5 20.40 -86.43 12.58
CA PRO A 5 20.54 -85.05 13.07
C PRO A 5 19.74 -83.98 12.21
N ILE A 6 20.00 -82.66 12.43
CA ILE A 6 19.91 -81.46 11.52
C ILE A 6 18.55 -80.73 11.22
N ASN A 7 18.57 -79.42 11.57
CA ASN A 7 17.95 -78.16 11.05
C ASN A 7 16.74 -78.14 10.08
N ALA A 8 15.78 -77.22 10.35
CA ALA A 8 15.35 -76.17 9.40
C ALA A 8 14.41 -75.12 10.02
N ALA A 9 14.49 -73.89 9.52
CA ALA A 9 13.80 -72.67 9.94
C ALA A 9 12.29 -72.63 9.64
N GLY A 10 11.54 -71.79 10.37
CA GLY A 10 10.10 -71.56 10.13
C GLY A 10 9.56 -70.22 10.63
N GLY A 11 9.50 -69.25 9.69
CA GLY A 11 8.48 -68.21 9.47
C GLY A 11 7.66 -67.60 10.61
N SER A 12 7.87 -66.31 10.85
CA SER A 12 6.98 -65.40 11.59
C SER A 12 5.83 -64.91 10.71
N ALA A 13 4.59 -65.02 11.20
CA ALA A 13 3.38 -64.51 10.56
C ALA A 13 2.79 -63.34 11.38
N SER A 14 2.57 -62.19 10.73
CA SER A 14 1.88 -61.02 11.29
C SER A 14 0.36 -61.08 11.06
N PRO A 15 -0.46 -60.55 11.98
CA PRO A 15 -1.92 -60.61 11.88
C PRO A 15 -2.51 -59.47 11.03
N ARG A 16 -3.66 -59.79 10.40
CA ARG A 16 -4.44 -58.99 9.46
C ARG A 16 -5.14 -57.80 10.13
N GLY A 17 -4.97 -56.60 9.56
CA GLY A 17 -5.66 -55.37 9.95
C GLY A 17 -7.04 -55.22 9.29
N THR A 18 -8.02 -54.89 10.12
CA THR A 18 -9.42 -54.57 9.81
C THR A 18 -9.57 -53.32 8.93
N ALA A 19 -10.38 -53.43 7.88
CA ALA A 19 -10.69 -52.37 6.94
C ALA A 19 -11.49 -51.23 7.61
N ASN A 20 -10.93 -50.01 7.56
CA ASN A 20 -11.45 -48.82 8.20
C ASN A 20 -12.26 -47.99 7.17
N ARG A 21 -13.59 -47.97 7.29
CA ARG A 21 -14.47 -47.08 6.50
C ARG A 21 -14.25 -45.63 6.95
N ARG A 22 -13.70 -44.79 6.06
CA ARG A 22 -13.49 -43.35 6.33
C ARG A 22 -14.83 -42.61 6.51
N PRO A 23 -14.99 -41.77 7.55
CA PRO A 23 -16.15 -40.90 7.69
C PRO A 23 -16.11 -39.75 6.68
N ARG A 24 -17.25 -39.47 6.04
CA ARG A 24 -17.45 -38.30 5.16
C ARG A 24 -17.19 -37.01 5.96
N ARG A 25 -16.21 -36.24 5.52
CA ARG A 25 -15.75 -34.97 6.11
C ARG A 25 -16.90 -33.94 6.04
N ALA A 26 -17.33 -33.43 7.19
CA ALA A 26 -18.29 -32.33 7.28
C ALA A 26 -17.65 -31.04 6.78
N ALA A 27 -18.27 -30.37 5.81
CA ALA A 27 -17.80 -29.10 5.27
C ALA A 27 -17.91 -28.01 6.35
N THR A 28 -16.83 -27.27 6.58
CA THR A 28 -16.80 -26.08 7.43
C THR A 28 -17.78 -25.06 6.88
N ARG A 29 -18.79 -24.73 7.69
CA ARG A 29 -19.86 -23.81 7.31
C ARG A 29 -19.27 -22.40 7.15
N PRO A 30 -19.47 -21.71 6.01
CA PRO A 30 -18.94 -20.36 5.80
C PRO A 30 -19.47 -19.39 6.88
N PRO A 31 -18.71 -18.33 7.22
CA PRO A 31 -19.18 -17.32 8.16
C PRO A 31 -20.53 -16.78 7.71
N THR A 32 -21.44 -16.61 8.67
CA THR A 32 -22.80 -16.18 8.38
C THR A 32 -22.73 -14.72 7.93
N PRO A 33 -23.32 -14.33 6.79
CA PRO A 33 -23.29 -12.95 6.31
C PRO A 33 -23.83 -12.00 7.39
N VAL A 34 -23.09 -10.92 7.67
CA VAL A 34 -23.59 -9.85 8.53
C VAL A 34 -24.72 -9.15 7.79
N ASP A 35 -25.92 -9.18 8.34
CA ASP A 35 -27.04 -8.40 7.82
C ASP A 35 -26.80 -6.91 8.14
N LEU A 36 -26.57 -6.11 7.10
CA LEU A 36 -26.37 -4.67 7.20
C LEU A 36 -27.66 -3.89 6.98
N GLY A 37 -28.81 -4.53 6.73
CA GLY A 37 -30.05 -3.83 6.37
C GLY A 37 -29.98 -3.05 5.04
N ILE A 38 -28.89 -3.20 4.29
CA ILE A 38 -28.69 -2.69 2.93
C ILE A 38 -28.13 -3.82 2.05
N PRO A 39 -28.44 -3.88 0.74
CA PRO A 39 -27.86 -4.87 -0.14
C PRO A 39 -26.34 -4.74 -0.24
N VAL A 40 -25.64 -5.88 -0.10
CA VAL A 40 -24.17 -5.97 -0.14
C VAL A 40 -23.74 -6.83 -1.32
N ALA A 41 -22.96 -6.25 -2.23
CA ALA A 41 -22.29 -6.99 -3.29
C ALA A 41 -20.96 -7.57 -2.76
N ALA A 42 -20.91 -8.90 -2.60
CA ALA A 42 -19.77 -9.62 -2.04
C ALA A 42 -19.14 -10.63 -3.03
N THR A 43 -19.85 -10.97 -4.12
CA THR A 43 -19.40 -11.86 -5.21
C THR A 43 -19.30 -11.11 -6.55
N GLU A 44 -18.67 -11.74 -7.55
CA GLU A 44 -18.58 -11.21 -8.92
C GLU A 44 -19.97 -11.02 -9.54
N GLU A 45 -20.85 -12.01 -9.41
CA GLU A 45 -22.25 -11.94 -9.88
C GLU A 45 -23.00 -10.77 -9.26
N GLN A 46 -22.85 -10.54 -7.96
CA GLN A 46 -23.47 -9.39 -7.30
C GLN A 46 -22.84 -8.06 -7.73
N GLY A 47 -21.52 -8.05 -8.02
CA GLY A 47 -20.84 -6.90 -8.62
C GLY A 47 -21.37 -6.59 -10.03
N GLN A 48 -21.68 -7.61 -10.82
CA GLN A 48 -22.31 -7.47 -12.14
C GLN A 48 -23.73 -6.91 -12.05
N LEU A 49 -24.54 -7.41 -11.10
CA LEU A 49 -25.89 -6.87 -10.87
C LEU A 49 -25.84 -5.40 -10.44
N LEU A 50 -24.90 -5.04 -9.57
CA LEU A 50 -24.69 -3.65 -9.17
C LEU A 50 -24.22 -2.79 -10.36
N ALA A 51 -23.35 -3.30 -11.22
CA ALA A 51 -22.94 -2.59 -12.43
C ALA A 51 -24.12 -2.35 -13.37
N ALA A 52 -24.96 -3.36 -13.58
CA ALA A 52 -26.18 -3.24 -14.37
C ALA A 52 -27.16 -2.22 -13.77
N GLU A 53 -27.31 -2.18 -12.45
CA GLU A 53 -28.14 -1.18 -11.75
C GLU A 53 -27.59 0.24 -11.93
N VAL A 54 -26.26 0.42 -11.88
CA VAL A 54 -25.61 1.72 -12.08
C VAL A 54 -25.80 2.23 -13.50
N MET A 55 -25.65 1.35 -14.50
CA MET A 55 -25.73 1.64 -15.93
C MET A 55 -27.15 1.59 -16.50
N ASP A 56 -28.17 1.36 -15.65
CA ASP A 56 -29.56 1.32 -16.10
C ASP A 56 -30.02 2.71 -16.57
N PRO A 57 -30.36 2.91 -17.88
CA PRO A 57 -30.78 4.20 -18.40
C PRO A 57 -32.14 4.64 -17.86
N GLU A 58 -32.97 3.72 -17.34
CA GLU A 58 -34.28 4.01 -16.77
C GLU A 58 -34.19 4.35 -15.26
N ARG A 59 -33.00 4.25 -14.66
CA ARG A 59 -32.79 4.58 -13.25
C ARG A 59 -33.03 6.07 -13.01
N THR A 60 -33.95 6.37 -12.10
CA THR A 60 -34.31 7.76 -11.73
C THR A 60 -33.69 8.23 -10.42
N GLU A 61 -33.17 7.31 -9.61
CA GLU A 61 -32.60 7.61 -8.29
C GLU A 61 -31.06 7.49 -8.29
N PRO A 62 -30.33 8.36 -7.58
CA PRO A 62 -28.90 8.21 -7.38
C PRO A 62 -28.58 6.97 -6.54
N ILE A 63 -27.45 6.33 -6.85
CA ILE A 63 -26.89 5.25 -6.03
C ILE A 63 -25.71 5.80 -5.24
N VAL A 64 -25.77 5.63 -3.93
CA VAL A 64 -24.65 5.87 -3.01
C VAL A 64 -24.07 4.51 -2.64
N CYS A 65 -22.89 4.19 -3.16
CA CYS A 65 -22.23 2.93 -2.90
C CYS A 65 -21.09 3.10 -1.90
N LEU A 66 -21.14 2.29 -0.84
CA LEU A 66 -20.17 2.29 0.27
C LEU A 66 -19.30 1.04 0.18
N SER A 67 -17.99 1.20 -0.02
CA SER A 67 -17.10 0.04 -0.06
C SER A 67 -16.57 -0.34 1.33
N THR A 68 -16.29 -1.63 1.54
CA THR A 68 -15.56 -2.11 2.72
C THR A 68 -14.06 -1.86 2.56
N ARG A 69 -13.28 -1.90 3.64
CA ARG A 69 -11.82 -1.99 3.51
C ARG A 69 -11.39 -3.42 3.18
N PRO A 70 -10.18 -3.65 2.65
CA PRO A 70 -9.67 -4.99 2.44
C PRO A 70 -9.72 -5.83 3.72
N GLY A 71 -10.41 -6.96 3.67
CA GLY A 71 -10.58 -7.88 4.80
C GLY A 71 -11.67 -7.50 5.80
N GLU A 72 -12.39 -6.40 5.58
CA GLU A 72 -13.54 -6.01 6.41
C GLU A 72 -14.87 -6.43 5.77
N ASP A 73 -15.82 -6.83 6.61
CA ASP A 73 -17.18 -7.21 6.22
C ASP A 73 -18.18 -6.04 6.31
N ARG A 74 -17.75 -4.88 6.83
CA ARG A 74 -18.58 -3.68 6.96
C ARG A 74 -18.04 -2.55 6.09
N PRO A 75 -18.91 -1.71 5.50
CA PRO A 75 -18.48 -0.53 4.77
C PRO A 75 -17.75 0.42 5.71
N ALA A 76 -16.78 1.15 5.19
CA ALA A 76 -15.98 2.06 6.02
C ALA A 76 -16.78 3.30 6.47
N PHE A 77 -17.86 3.60 5.75
CA PHE A 77 -18.88 4.58 6.12
C PHE A 77 -20.03 3.89 6.88
N ASP A 78 -20.47 4.49 7.98
CA ASP A 78 -21.68 4.06 8.68
C ASP A 78 -22.93 4.37 7.83
N HIS A 79 -23.50 3.33 7.23
CA HIS A 79 -24.65 3.44 6.34
C HIS A 79 -25.92 4.00 7.02
N HIS A 80 -26.10 3.84 8.33
CA HIS A 80 -27.22 4.46 9.05
C HIS A 80 -27.03 5.97 9.13
N ARG A 81 -25.80 6.42 9.37
CA ARG A 81 -25.47 7.85 9.38
C ARG A 81 -25.57 8.45 7.98
N VAL A 82 -25.05 7.75 6.96
CA VAL A 82 -25.23 8.16 5.55
C VAL A 82 -26.71 8.29 5.22
N ARG A 83 -27.55 7.32 5.61
CA ARG A 83 -29.02 7.37 5.41
C ARG A 83 -29.66 8.58 6.11
N LYS A 84 -29.19 8.92 7.31
CA LYS A 84 -29.68 10.07 8.07
C LYS A 84 -29.35 11.41 7.38
N GLU A 85 -28.13 11.56 6.87
CA GLU A 85 -27.65 12.81 6.27
C GLU A 85 -28.13 12.99 4.81
N ILE A 86 -28.14 11.93 4.01
CA ILE A 86 -28.55 11.97 2.59
C ILE A 86 -30.07 11.86 2.43
N GLY A 87 -30.76 11.24 3.38
CA GLY A 87 -32.20 11.04 3.31
C GLY A 87 -32.62 9.81 2.49
N ARG A 88 -33.87 9.83 2.01
CA ARG A 88 -34.48 8.71 1.28
C ARG A 88 -34.31 8.79 -0.23
N ASP A 89 -33.78 9.90 -0.74
CA ASP A 89 -33.68 10.22 -2.16
C ASP A 89 -32.52 9.48 -2.87
N ALA A 90 -31.88 8.53 -2.19
CA ALA A 90 -30.80 7.74 -2.71
C ALA A 90 -30.91 6.26 -2.35
N ILE A 91 -30.59 5.42 -3.32
CA ILE A 91 -30.40 3.99 -3.12
C ILE A 91 -29.02 3.80 -2.48
N ILE A 92 -28.99 3.25 -1.26
CA ILE A 92 -27.71 2.92 -0.59
C ILE A 92 -27.37 1.46 -0.86
N ARG A 93 -26.17 1.23 -1.38
CA ARG A 93 -25.59 -0.08 -1.64
C ARG A 93 -24.26 -0.20 -0.91
N ALA A 94 -23.87 -1.42 -0.57
CA ALA A 94 -22.51 -1.71 -0.13
C ALA A 94 -21.81 -2.65 -1.11
N VAL A 95 -20.50 -2.52 -1.25
CA VAL A 95 -19.68 -3.45 -2.01
C VAL A 95 -18.45 -3.86 -1.20
N ARG A 96 -18.20 -5.17 -1.11
CA ARG A 96 -17.02 -5.69 -0.44
C ARG A 96 -15.80 -5.48 -1.32
N THR A 97 -14.74 -4.88 -0.75
CA THR A 97 -13.47 -4.75 -1.46
C THR A 97 -12.87 -6.13 -1.72
N GLY A 98 -12.65 -6.44 -2.99
CA GLY A 98 -12.19 -7.76 -3.44
C GLY A 98 -12.79 -8.12 -4.81
N PRO A 99 -13.22 -9.38 -5.03
CA PRO A 99 -13.77 -9.82 -6.31
C PRO A 99 -14.95 -8.97 -6.80
N ALA A 100 -15.92 -8.65 -5.93
CA ALA A 100 -17.10 -7.85 -6.30
C ALA A 100 -16.73 -6.45 -6.80
N SER A 101 -15.93 -5.69 -6.04
CA SER A 101 -15.53 -4.33 -6.41
C SER A 101 -14.60 -4.30 -7.64
N ARG A 102 -13.75 -5.32 -7.80
CA ARG A 102 -12.87 -5.47 -8.96
C ARG A 102 -13.69 -5.73 -10.23
N PHE A 103 -14.65 -6.65 -10.17
CA PHE A 103 -15.53 -6.97 -11.29
C PHE A 103 -16.45 -5.80 -11.63
N LEU A 104 -17.04 -5.14 -10.63
CA LEU A 104 -17.78 -3.89 -10.79
C LEU A 104 -16.95 -2.84 -11.55
N SER A 105 -15.69 -2.63 -11.17
CA SER A 105 -14.82 -1.63 -11.81
C SER A 105 -14.43 -1.99 -13.25
N GLN A 106 -14.54 -3.24 -13.67
CA GLN A 106 -14.29 -3.68 -15.06
C GLN A 106 -15.51 -3.45 -15.97
N LEU A 107 -16.71 -3.41 -15.37
CA LEU A 107 -17.96 -3.24 -16.10
C LEU A 107 -18.42 -1.78 -16.16
N LEU A 108 -17.96 -0.95 -15.23
CA LEU A 108 -18.20 0.48 -15.25
C LEU A 108 -17.20 1.22 -16.16
N PRO A 109 -17.58 2.40 -16.68
CA PRO A 109 -16.68 3.30 -17.39
C PRO A 109 -15.42 3.62 -16.58
N GLN A 110 -14.37 4.03 -17.29
CA GLN A 110 -13.06 4.22 -16.69
C GLN A 110 -13.13 5.19 -15.49
N GLN A 111 -12.55 4.80 -14.36
CA GLN A 111 -12.51 5.59 -13.12
C GLN A 111 -13.87 5.80 -12.41
N LEU A 112 -14.94 5.10 -12.79
CA LEU A 112 -16.21 5.08 -12.04
C LEU A 112 -16.32 4.00 -10.97
N GLY A 113 -15.26 3.21 -10.77
CA GLY A 113 -15.18 2.22 -9.70
C GLY A 113 -15.18 2.81 -8.28
N VAL A 114 -15.53 1.96 -7.31
CA VAL A 114 -15.49 2.26 -5.86
C VAL A 114 -14.96 1.04 -5.10
N PHE A 115 -13.94 1.25 -4.27
CA PHE A 115 -13.26 0.21 -3.49
C PHE A 115 -12.42 0.83 -2.37
N GLY A 116 -11.84 0.00 -1.51
CA GLY A 116 -10.84 0.41 -0.52
C GLY A 116 -11.40 1.23 0.65
N GLY A 117 -12.70 1.15 0.91
CA GLY A 117 -13.37 1.93 1.93
C GLY A 117 -13.95 3.26 1.42
N ALA A 118 -13.76 3.61 0.15
CA ALA A 118 -14.37 4.81 -0.43
C ALA A 118 -15.90 4.72 -0.53
N ALA A 119 -16.54 5.87 -0.68
CA ALA A 119 -17.92 6.02 -1.08
C ALA A 119 -18.01 6.72 -2.44
N ARG A 120 -18.92 6.29 -3.32
CA ARG A 120 -19.17 6.96 -4.60
C ARG A 120 -20.66 7.23 -4.79
N ILE A 121 -20.97 8.36 -5.40
CA ILE A 121 -22.31 8.75 -5.84
C ILE A 121 -22.38 8.56 -7.36
N TRP A 122 -23.29 7.72 -7.83
CA TRP A 122 -23.65 7.65 -9.24
C TRP A 122 -25.03 8.29 -9.45
N TRP A 123 -25.06 9.48 -10.04
CA TRP A 123 -26.31 10.07 -10.55
C TRP A 123 -26.94 9.23 -11.66
N PRO A 124 -28.25 9.39 -11.93
CA PRO A 124 -28.92 8.85 -13.11
C PRO A 124 -28.21 9.17 -14.43
N GLY A 125 -28.31 8.28 -15.41
CA GLY A 125 -27.77 8.49 -16.76
C GLY A 125 -26.27 8.20 -16.92
N VAL A 126 -25.71 7.28 -16.12
CA VAL A 126 -24.33 6.80 -16.35
C VAL A 126 -24.26 6.02 -17.66
N ASP A 127 -23.30 6.36 -18.50
CA ASP A 127 -22.99 5.73 -19.77
C ASP A 127 -21.46 5.63 -19.98
N ASP A 128 -21.04 5.05 -21.11
CA ASP A 128 -19.63 4.85 -21.44
C ASP A 128 -18.82 6.15 -21.56
N ASP A 129 -19.47 7.30 -21.77
CA ASP A 129 -18.86 8.62 -21.96
C ASP A 129 -18.90 9.50 -20.70
N SER A 130 -19.46 9.00 -19.59
CA SER A 130 -19.68 9.76 -18.37
C SER A 130 -18.36 10.23 -17.72
N ASP A 131 -18.27 11.53 -17.37
CA ASP A 131 -17.08 12.08 -16.68
C ASP A 131 -17.06 11.60 -15.21
N PRO A 132 -15.97 10.96 -14.74
CA PRO A 132 -15.82 10.55 -13.35
C PRO A 132 -16.01 11.66 -12.31
N ARG A 133 -15.83 12.93 -12.70
CA ARG A 133 -16.04 14.11 -11.84
C ARG A 133 -17.51 14.41 -11.61
N ASP A 134 -18.37 14.03 -12.55
CA ASP A 134 -19.81 14.20 -12.44
C ASP A 134 -20.40 13.23 -11.41
N HIS A 135 -19.67 12.16 -11.06
CA HIS A 135 -20.07 11.11 -10.13
C HIS A 135 -19.15 11.06 -8.88
N PRO A 136 -19.35 11.93 -7.88
CA PRO A 136 -18.37 12.20 -6.82
C PRO A 136 -17.86 10.95 -6.09
N LEU A 137 -16.54 10.88 -5.90
CA LEU A 137 -15.86 9.91 -5.06
C LEU A 137 -15.37 10.57 -3.77
N VAL A 138 -15.78 10.04 -2.62
CA VAL A 138 -15.28 10.44 -1.31
C VAL A 138 -14.37 9.33 -0.78
N LEU A 139 -13.10 9.64 -0.65
CA LEU A 139 -12.07 8.77 -0.07
C LEU A 139 -11.44 9.48 1.11
N ASP A 140 -11.35 8.81 2.26
CA ASP A 140 -10.50 9.27 3.34
C ASP A 140 -9.10 8.68 3.21
N ARG A 141 -8.15 9.54 2.80
CA ARG A 141 -6.74 9.19 2.60
C ARG A 141 -6.02 8.79 3.90
N MET A 142 -6.54 9.18 5.07
CA MET A 142 -5.94 8.86 6.37
C MET A 142 -6.46 7.55 6.97
N GLY A 143 -7.44 6.90 6.32
CA GLY A 143 -8.01 5.66 6.83
C GLY A 143 -8.66 5.81 8.20
N ARG A 144 -9.20 6.99 8.52
CA ARG A 144 -9.97 7.28 9.73
C ARG A 144 -11.28 7.95 9.32
N TYR A 145 -12.23 7.17 8.82
CA TYR A 145 -13.56 7.66 8.45
C TYR A 145 -14.27 8.20 9.70
N GLY A 146 -14.08 9.48 9.94
CA GLY A 146 -14.73 10.21 11.02
C GLY A 146 -16.04 10.85 10.55
N PRO A 147 -16.74 11.53 11.47
CA PRO A 147 -17.91 12.35 11.18
C PRO A 147 -17.79 13.19 9.89
N ARG A 148 -16.60 13.78 9.67
CA ARG A 148 -16.32 14.67 8.55
C ARG A 148 -16.43 14.00 7.18
N ALA A 149 -16.11 12.71 7.06
CA ALA A 149 -16.21 12.02 5.77
C ALA A 149 -17.67 11.86 5.32
N VAL A 150 -18.58 11.60 6.27
CA VAL A 150 -20.02 11.51 5.99
C VAL A 150 -20.58 12.89 5.64
N GLU A 151 -20.13 13.95 6.33
CA GLU A 151 -20.50 15.33 6.01
C GLU A 151 -20.08 15.70 4.59
N VAL A 152 -18.84 15.41 4.18
CA VAL A 152 -18.37 15.64 2.81
C VAL A 152 -19.21 14.86 1.80
N LEU A 153 -19.56 13.61 2.08
CA LEU A 153 -20.44 12.82 1.20
C LEU A 153 -21.84 13.46 1.07
N ALA A 154 -22.40 13.95 2.17
CA ALA A 154 -23.69 14.64 2.17
C ALA A 154 -23.62 15.99 1.43
N GLU A 155 -22.55 16.77 1.63
CA GLU A 155 -22.27 18.01 0.90
C GLU A 155 -22.23 17.74 -0.62
N ARG A 156 -21.50 16.70 -1.06
CA ARG A 156 -21.43 16.29 -2.48
C ARG A 156 -22.76 15.79 -3.04
N PHE A 157 -23.58 15.15 -2.21
CA PHE A 157 -24.91 14.74 -2.62
C PHE A 157 -25.84 15.95 -2.78
N ALA A 158 -25.77 16.92 -1.88
CA ALA A 158 -26.57 18.13 -1.94
C ALA A 158 -26.22 19.04 -3.14
N GLU A 159 -24.99 18.96 -3.66
CA GLU A 159 -24.58 19.64 -4.90
C GLU A 159 -25.40 19.16 -6.12
N GLY A 160 -25.94 17.94 -6.07
CA GLY A 160 -26.78 17.36 -7.13
C GLY A 160 -25.99 16.93 -8.38
N PRO A 161 -26.69 16.37 -9.39
CA PRO A 161 -26.07 16.10 -10.69
C PRO A 161 -25.67 17.40 -11.38
N PRO A 162 -24.63 17.40 -12.22
CA PRO A 162 -24.28 18.57 -13.02
C PRO A 162 -25.47 18.99 -13.88
N THR A 163 -25.94 20.23 -13.68
CA THR A 163 -27.06 20.80 -14.44
C THR A 163 -26.58 21.27 -15.81
N GLY A 164 -26.33 20.34 -16.73
CA GLY A 164 -26.03 20.66 -18.12
C GLY A 164 -25.47 19.48 -18.90
N PRO A 165 -25.64 19.44 -20.24
CA PRO A 165 -24.97 18.43 -21.05
C PRO A 165 -23.46 18.60 -20.89
N SER A 166 -22.76 17.52 -20.54
CA SER A 166 -21.30 17.47 -20.45
C SER A 166 -20.69 17.65 -21.85
N LYS A 167 -20.76 18.88 -22.39
CA LYS A 167 -20.11 19.32 -23.63
C LYS A 167 -18.80 20.00 -23.27
N ARG A 168 -17.86 19.27 -22.66
CA ARG A 168 -16.45 19.66 -22.77
C ARG A 168 -15.85 18.83 -23.89
N PRO A 169 -15.31 19.46 -24.96
CA PRO A 169 -14.71 18.71 -26.06
C PRO A 169 -13.51 17.90 -25.53
N PRO A 170 -13.18 16.76 -26.18
CA PRO A 170 -11.94 16.05 -25.88
C PRO A 170 -10.78 17.03 -25.99
N VAL A 171 -9.88 17.01 -25.01
CA VAL A 171 -8.71 17.87 -24.94
C VAL A 171 -7.82 17.58 -26.15
N GLY A 172 -8.05 18.31 -27.25
CA GLY A 172 -7.09 18.46 -28.33
C GLY A 172 -5.89 19.26 -27.83
N PRO A 173 -4.69 19.06 -28.40
CA PRO A 173 -3.50 19.80 -27.97
C PRO A 173 -3.75 21.31 -28.11
N PRO A 174 -3.34 22.13 -27.11
CA PRO A 174 -3.60 23.56 -27.14
C PRO A 174 -2.90 24.20 -28.34
N LYS A 175 -3.69 24.61 -29.33
CA LYS A 175 -3.27 25.59 -30.34
C LYS A 175 -3.22 26.95 -29.66
N HIS A 176 -2.02 27.47 -29.44
CA HIS A 176 -1.85 28.85 -29.03
C HIS A 176 -2.35 29.82 -30.10
N GLY A 177 -3.25 30.71 -29.69
CA GLY A 177 -3.20 32.12 -30.10
C GLY A 177 -4.22 32.58 -31.13
N GLY A 178 -5.03 33.56 -30.75
CA GLY A 178 -5.63 34.48 -31.72
C GLY A 178 -6.65 35.45 -31.14
N LYS A 179 -6.21 36.63 -30.66
CA LYS A 179 -6.42 37.93 -31.33
C LYS A 179 -6.04 39.11 -30.42
N LEU A 180 -4.99 39.82 -30.81
CA LEU A 180 -4.90 41.28 -30.68
C LEU A 180 -4.58 41.85 -32.07
N VAL A 181 -5.12 43.03 -32.32
CA VAL A 181 -5.24 43.75 -33.59
C VAL A 181 -3.89 44.27 -34.12
N ALA A 182 -3.78 44.44 -35.44
CA ALA A 182 -2.58 44.66 -36.26
C ALA A 182 -2.02 46.11 -36.30
N LEU A 183 -0.72 46.25 -36.68
CA LEU A 183 -0.15 47.07 -37.80
C LEU A 183 1.42 47.01 -37.81
N PRO A 184 2.16 47.42 -38.87
CA PRO A 184 3.15 46.57 -39.55
C PRO A 184 4.62 47.02 -39.40
N GLY A 185 5.53 46.12 -39.78
CA GLY A 185 6.84 46.53 -40.32
C GLY A 185 8.01 45.60 -39.98
N GLY A 186 8.82 45.30 -40.99
CA GLY A 186 10.25 45.04 -40.82
C GLY A 186 10.67 43.58 -40.75
N ALA A 187 11.32 43.13 -41.81
CA ALA A 187 12.06 41.88 -41.89
C ALA A 187 13.28 41.87 -40.96
N GLU A 188 13.65 40.71 -40.43
CA GLU A 188 15.04 40.20 -40.49
C GLU A 188 15.13 38.75 -39.98
N ARG A 189 15.93 37.96 -40.71
CA ARG A 189 16.29 36.58 -40.40
C ARG A 189 17.32 36.59 -39.25
N ALA A 190 17.07 35.79 -38.21
CA ALA A 190 18.12 35.35 -37.30
C ALA A 190 17.89 33.89 -36.87
N ALA A 191 18.98 33.12 -36.92
CA ALA A 191 19.07 31.70 -36.66
C ALA A 191 18.47 31.31 -35.31
N ARG A 192 17.67 30.23 -35.29
CA ARG A 192 17.11 29.65 -34.06
C ARG A 192 17.71 28.27 -33.81
N THR A 193 18.53 28.23 -32.78
CA THR A 193 18.99 27.07 -32.02
C THR A 193 17.82 26.13 -31.71
N GLU A 194 17.95 24.85 -32.06
CA GLU A 194 17.00 23.83 -31.62
C GLU A 194 17.10 23.62 -30.11
N PRO A 195 16.00 23.74 -29.33
CA PRO A 195 15.99 23.27 -27.96
C PRO A 195 15.88 21.76 -27.95
N ARG A 196 16.95 21.14 -27.46
CA ARG A 196 17.10 19.74 -27.07
C ARG A 196 15.87 19.28 -26.27
N SER A 197 15.11 18.32 -26.82
CA SER A 197 13.92 17.77 -26.19
C SER A 197 14.28 17.01 -24.90
N THR A 198 13.64 17.39 -23.80
CA THR A 198 13.60 16.58 -22.57
C THR A 198 12.63 15.42 -22.76
N PRO A 199 12.98 14.19 -22.34
CA PRO A 199 12.02 13.08 -22.32
C PRO A 199 10.87 13.41 -21.37
N PRO A 200 9.61 13.02 -21.70
CA PRO A 200 8.48 13.27 -20.83
C PRO A 200 8.65 12.48 -19.53
N THR A 201 8.53 13.19 -18.41
CA THR A 201 8.36 12.56 -17.10
C THR A 201 7.02 11.81 -17.09
N PRO A 202 6.94 10.58 -16.54
CA PRO A 202 5.67 9.88 -16.45
C PRO A 202 4.71 10.70 -15.60
N ASP A 203 3.51 10.93 -16.14
CA ASP A 203 2.48 11.73 -15.50
C ASP A 203 2.06 11.10 -14.16
N ARG A 204 1.55 11.91 -13.23
CA ARG A 204 1.17 11.53 -11.86
C ARG A 204 0.25 10.31 -11.83
N ASP A 205 -0.61 10.17 -12.84
CA ASP A 205 -1.53 9.05 -12.98
C ASP A 205 -0.82 7.74 -13.37
N GLN A 206 0.28 7.79 -14.15
CA GLN A 206 1.10 6.62 -14.49
C GLN A 206 1.91 6.12 -13.29
N GLN A 207 2.41 7.04 -12.45
CA GLN A 207 3.09 6.67 -11.19
C GLN A 207 2.13 6.01 -10.19
N LEU A 208 0.87 6.47 -10.15
CA LEU A 208 -0.17 5.88 -9.30
C LEU A 208 -0.63 4.50 -9.80
N LEU A 209 -0.71 4.30 -11.12
CA LEU A 209 -1.01 3.00 -11.73
C LEU A 209 0.09 1.97 -11.44
N LEU A 210 1.36 2.37 -11.48
CA LEU A 210 2.48 1.50 -11.12
C LEU A 210 2.42 1.10 -9.63
N GLY A 211 2.12 2.03 -8.73
CA GLY A 211 1.93 1.72 -7.30
C GLY A 211 0.75 0.78 -7.03
N ALA A 212 -0.35 0.92 -7.76
CA ALA A 212 -1.50 0.01 -7.66
C ALA A 212 -1.19 -1.39 -8.20
N LEU A 213 -0.37 -1.49 -9.25
CA LEU A 213 0.06 -2.75 -9.83
C LEU A 213 0.97 -3.54 -8.88
N ASP A 214 1.86 -2.85 -8.18
CA ASP A 214 2.76 -3.47 -7.20
C ASP A 214 1.99 -3.92 -5.94
N ALA A 215 1.03 -3.13 -5.47
CA ALA A 215 0.11 -3.54 -4.40
C ALA A 215 -0.70 -4.80 -4.77
N ALA A 216 -1.18 -4.90 -6.02
CA ALA A 216 -1.89 -6.08 -6.50
C ALA A 216 -0.97 -7.32 -6.61
N ARG A 217 0.29 -7.14 -6.99
CA ARG A 217 1.29 -8.22 -7.04
C ARG A 217 1.60 -8.78 -5.65
N ASP A 218 1.68 -7.92 -4.65
CA ASP A 218 1.93 -8.32 -3.27
C ASP A 218 0.73 -9.03 -2.64
N GLU A 219 -0.49 -8.58 -2.97
CA GLU A 219 -1.72 -9.26 -2.57
C GLU A 219 -1.79 -10.69 -3.17
N ILE A 220 -1.43 -10.85 -4.45
CA ILE A 220 -1.38 -12.17 -5.10
C ILE A 220 -0.33 -13.08 -4.42
N ARG A 221 0.82 -12.54 -4.03
CA ARG A 221 1.88 -13.32 -3.36
C ARG A 221 1.40 -13.81 -1.98
N GLY A 222 0.85 -12.91 -1.16
CA GLY A 222 0.33 -13.26 0.17
C GLY A 222 -0.86 -14.23 0.11
N LEU A 223 -1.73 -14.10 -0.90
CA LEU A 223 -2.83 -15.05 -1.11
C LEU A 223 -2.33 -16.44 -1.52
N ARG A 224 -1.24 -16.54 -2.29
CA ARG A 224 -0.63 -17.83 -2.64
C ARG A 224 -0.01 -18.53 -1.42
N GLU A 225 0.65 -17.78 -0.53
CA GLU A 225 1.20 -18.32 0.72
C GLU A 225 0.10 -18.82 1.64
N LYS A 226 -0.96 -18.03 1.84
CA LYS A 226 -2.14 -18.44 2.63
C LYS A 226 -2.84 -19.65 2.01
N LEU A 227 -2.93 -19.73 0.68
CA LEU A 227 -3.51 -20.89 0.00
C LEU A 227 -2.64 -22.14 0.19
N ALA A 228 -1.32 -22.00 0.24
CA ALA A 228 -0.40 -23.11 0.52
C ALA A 228 -0.53 -23.60 1.97
N GLU A 229 -0.68 -22.68 2.92
CA GLU A 229 -0.89 -22.97 4.34
C GLU A 229 -2.23 -23.69 4.57
N VAL A 230 -3.32 -23.16 4.01
CA VAL A 230 -4.65 -23.79 4.09
C VAL A 230 -4.66 -25.17 3.40
N ARG A 231 -3.91 -25.35 2.31
CA ARG A 231 -3.72 -26.68 1.69
C ARG A 231 -2.99 -27.66 2.59
N LEU A 232 -1.94 -27.21 3.29
CA LEU A 232 -1.17 -28.02 4.25
C LEU A 232 -2.00 -28.42 5.47
N ASP A 233 -2.88 -27.54 5.94
CA ASP A 233 -3.81 -27.83 7.04
C ASP A 233 -4.97 -28.74 6.63
N ALA A 234 -5.36 -28.71 5.35
CA ALA A 234 -6.40 -29.58 4.82
C ALA A 234 -5.93 -31.02 4.53
N MET A 235 -4.62 -31.30 4.58
CA MET A 235 -3.99 -32.60 4.29
C MET A 235 -4.02 -33.56 5.49
N THR A 236 -4.06 -34.86 5.23
CA THR A 236 -3.92 -35.86 6.31
C THR A 236 -2.49 -35.82 6.88
N PRO A 237 -2.25 -36.22 8.14
CA PRO A 237 -0.92 -36.14 8.75
C PRO A 237 0.20 -36.84 7.93
N GLY A 238 -0.14 -37.92 7.20
CA GLY A 238 0.77 -38.61 6.29
C GLY A 238 1.10 -37.80 5.04
N ASP A 239 0.09 -37.19 4.41
CA ASP A 239 0.26 -36.31 3.25
C ASP A 239 0.97 -35.01 3.61
N ARG A 240 0.70 -34.47 4.81
CA ARG A 240 1.37 -33.29 5.40
C ARG A 240 2.86 -33.57 5.61
N ASN A 241 3.22 -34.73 6.17
CA ASN A 241 4.62 -35.12 6.34
C ASN A 241 5.33 -35.36 5.00
N ALA A 242 4.66 -35.92 3.99
CA ALA A 242 5.22 -36.10 2.65
C ALA A 242 5.38 -34.77 1.88
N ALA A 243 4.46 -33.82 2.07
CA ALA A 243 4.54 -32.47 1.51
C ALA A 243 5.63 -31.63 2.21
N LEU A 244 5.74 -31.72 3.53
CA LEU A 244 6.80 -31.07 4.31
C LEU A 244 8.19 -31.67 4.02
N ARG A 245 8.29 -32.99 3.77
CA ARG A 245 9.53 -33.61 3.29
C ARG A 245 9.92 -33.11 1.90
N ARG A 246 8.99 -33.10 0.94
CA ARG A 246 9.26 -32.54 -0.39
C ARG A 246 9.67 -31.08 -0.32
N ARG A 247 9.03 -30.29 0.56
CA ARG A 247 9.38 -28.89 0.81
C ARG A 247 10.76 -28.73 1.44
N ARG A 248 11.14 -29.58 2.41
CA ARG A 248 12.50 -29.65 2.97
C ARG A 248 13.56 -30.17 2.00
N GLU A 249 13.18 -30.99 1.03
CA GLU A 249 14.07 -31.51 -0.03
C GLU A 249 14.24 -30.49 -1.18
N THR A 250 13.29 -29.55 -1.35
CA THR A 250 13.41 -28.40 -2.27
C THR A 250 13.92 -27.13 -1.60
N GLU A 251 13.79 -27.00 -0.28
CA GLU A 251 14.43 -25.96 0.54
C GLU A 251 15.87 -26.36 0.82
N VAL A 252 16.80 -25.78 0.04
CA VAL A 252 18.23 -25.72 0.38
C VAL A 252 18.35 -25.23 1.84
N PRO A 253 19.12 -25.91 2.72
CA PRO A 253 18.97 -25.76 4.16
C PRO A 253 19.35 -24.35 4.64
N GLU A 254 18.35 -23.55 4.96
CA GLU A 254 18.51 -22.23 5.59
C GLU A 254 18.49 -22.38 7.12
N GLN A 255 19.56 -22.98 7.66
CA GLN A 255 19.98 -22.66 9.03
C GLN A 255 20.92 -21.45 8.94
N THR A 256 20.36 -20.25 9.03
CA THR A 256 21.13 -19.03 9.30
C THR A 256 20.35 -18.20 10.32
N PRO A 257 20.96 -17.76 11.43
CA PRO A 257 20.27 -16.97 12.46
C PRO A 257 19.74 -15.66 11.86
N ALA A 258 18.68 -15.13 12.47
CA ALA A 258 17.96 -13.91 12.10
C ALA A 258 18.86 -12.90 11.35
N ARG A 259 18.68 -12.84 10.03
CA ARG A 259 19.50 -12.02 9.16
C ARG A 259 19.06 -10.57 9.38
N VAL A 260 19.86 -9.84 10.16
CA VAL A 260 19.97 -8.37 10.07
C VAL A 260 19.91 -8.03 8.59
N ALA A 261 18.96 -7.17 8.20
CA ALA A 261 18.76 -6.79 6.81
C ALA A 261 20.12 -6.41 6.22
N ARG A 262 20.64 -7.24 5.30
CA ARG A 262 21.92 -6.95 4.67
C ARG A 262 21.72 -5.72 3.79
N PRO A 263 22.63 -4.72 3.81
CA PRO A 263 22.56 -3.53 2.97
C PRO A 263 22.29 -3.84 1.49
N ASP A 264 22.72 -5.02 1.04
CA ASP A 264 22.58 -5.51 -0.34
C ASP A 264 21.13 -5.70 -0.82
N GLN A 265 20.15 -5.91 0.07
CA GLN A 265 18.74 -6.02 -0.35
C GLN A 265 18.10 -4.67 -0.64
N VAL A 266 18.62 -3.59 -0.04
CA VAL A 266 18.23 -2.21 -0.38
C VAL A 266 18.87 -1.78 -1.70
N ALA A 267 20.07 -2.30 -2.01
CA ALA A 267 20.74 -2.05 -3.29
C ALA A 267 19.93 -2.57 -4.50
N GLY A 268 19.11 -3.62 -4.33
CA GLY A 268 18.21 -4.13 -5.38
C GLY A 268 16.99 -3.23 -5.68
N LEU A 269 16.69 -2.28 -4.78
CA LEU A 269 15.68 -1.23 -4.95
C LEU A 269 16.34 0.14 -5.17
N ALA A 270 17.68 0.20 -5.31
CA ALA A 270 18.39 1.44 -5.54
C ALA A 270 17.87 2.09 -6.81
N ILE A 271 17.24 3.26 -6.63
CA ILE A 271 16.84 4.13 -7.74
C ILE A 271 18.15 4.49 -8.46
N PRO A 272 18.26 4.33 -9.79
CA PRO A 272 19.50 4.59 -10.51
C PRO A 272 20.04 6.00 -10.19
N GLU A 273 21.34 6.09 -9.91
CA GLU A 273 22.06 7.33 -9.54
C GLU A 273 21.82 8.47 -10.56
N ALA A 274 21.45 8.11 -11.79
CA ALA A 274 21.11 9.02 -12.89
C ALA A 274 19.75 9.76 -12.77
N VAL A 275 18.87 9.42 -11.81
CA VAL A 275 17.48 9.92 -11.81
C VAL A 275 17.28 11.20 -11.00
N HIS A 276 18.22 11.65 -10.16
CA HIS A 276 17.96 12.78 -9.27
C HIS A 276 19.05 13.87 -9.38
N ARG A 277 18.72 14.96 -10.08
CA ARG A 277 19.49 16.22 -9.98
C ARG A 277 19.36 16.87 -8.59
N ASP A 278 18.41 16.41 -7.78
CA ASP A 278 18.10 16.89 -6.44
C ASP A 278 18.50 15.82 -5.41
N ARG A 279 19.64 16.06 -4.72
CA ARG A 279 20.20 15.17 -3.69
C ARG A 279 19.26 15.01 -2.49
N VAL A 280 18.49 16.05 -2.14
CA VAL A 280 17.54 16.02 -1.01
C VAL A 280 16.40 15.06 -1.32
N ARG A 281 15.82 15.20 -2.51
CA ARG A 281 14.73 14.32 -2.94
C ARG A 281 15.17 12.86 -3.08
N ALA A 282 16.38 12.62 -3.58
CA ALA A 282 16.93 11.26 -3.69
C ALA A 282 17.01 10.59 -2.32
N HIS A 283 17.64 11.26 -1.35
CA HIS A 283 17.80 10.72 0.00
C HIS A 283 16.45 10.52 0.71
N HIS A 284 15.50 11.43 0.52
CA HIS A 284 14.15 11.27 1.05
C HIS A 284 13.46 10.00 0.52
N LEU A 285 13.59 9.71 -0.78
CA LEU A 285 13.02 8.50 -1.37
C LEU A 285 13.72 7.23 -0.86
N GLU A 286 15.02 7.26 -0.60
CA GLU A 286 15.73 6.14 0.03
C GLU A 286 15.18 5.84 1.42
N ILE A 287 14.90 6.88 2.23
CA ILE A 287 14.28 6.71 3.55
C ILE A 287 12.88 6.09 3.42
N VAL A 288 12.07 6.55 2.48
CA VAL A 288 10.74 5.98 2.22
C VAL A 288 10.84 4.52 1.77
N ALA A 289 11.78 4.21 0.87
CA ALA A 289 12.02 2.84 0.40
C ALA A 289 12.45 1.92 1.56
N ALA A 290 13.32 2.40 2.44
CA ALA A 290 13.75 1.66 3.62
C ALA A 290 12.58 1.41 4.61
N TRP A 291 11.69 2.39 4.79
CA TRP A 291 10.46 2.21 5.59
C TRP A 291 9.52 1.16 4.97
N LEU A 292 9.30 1.22 3.65
CA LEU A 292 8.47 0.25 2.93
C LEU A 292 9.06 -1.17 2.96
N ALA A 293 10.38 -1.30 2.89
CA ALA A 293 11.04 -2.60 2.91
C ALA A 293 10.99 -3.29 4.29
N ARG A 294 10.93 -2.52 5.38
CA ARG A 294 11.08 -3.07 6.73
C ARG A 294 9.78 -3.56 7.37
N ASP A 295 8.76 -2.72 7.34
CA ASP A 295 7.52 -2.98 8.06
C ASP A 295 6.45 -3.46 7.07
N HIS A 296 5.78 -4.57 7.37
CA HIS A 296 4.61 -5.03 6.61
C HIS A 296 3.43 -4.08 6.84
N ASP A 297 2.38 -4.12 6.01
CA ASP A 297 1.29 -3.13 6.00
C ASP A 297 0.63 -2.85 7.36
N ALA A 298 0.53 -3.85 8.23
CA ALA A 298 -0.01 -3.68 9.58
C ALA A 298 0.94 -2.85 10.47
N GLY A 299 2.25 -3.12 10.40
CA GLY A 299 3.28 -2.35 11.07
C GLY A 299 3.36 -0.90 10.58
N ARG A 300 3.23 -0.69 9.26
CA ARG A 300 3.20 0.65 8.65
C ARG A 300 1.97 1.47 9.04
N ARG A 301 0.80 0.83 9.21
CA ARG A 301 -0.42 1.50 9.69
C ARG A 301 -0.37 1.85 11.17
N ALA A 302 0.20 0.97 11.99
CA ALA A 302 0.42 1.25 13.40
C ALA A 302 1.46 2.37 13.59
N ARG A 303 2.40 2.51 12.65
CA ARG A 303 3.54 3.44 12.72
C ARG A 303 3.79 4.09 11.36
N PRO A 304 2.98 5.11 11.02
CA PRO A 304 3.21 5.86 9.80
C PRO A 304 4.58 6.53 9.87
N LEU A 305 5.22 6.69 8.71
CA LEU A 305 6.41 7.52 8.61
C LEU A 305 6.00 8.97 8.92
N GLY A 306 6.56 9.54 9.99
CA GLY A 306 6.37 10.94 10.34
C GLY A 306 6.98 11.89 9.30
N PRO A 307 6.67 13.19 9.36
CA PRO A 307 7.28 14.17 8.48
C PRO A 307 8.80 14.24 8.72
N ILE A 308 9.57 14.28 7.63
CA ILE A 308 11.03 14.30 7.67
C ILE A 308 11.53 15.55 6.94
N ALA A 309 12.37 16.33 7.61
CA ALA A 309 13.15 17.41 7.04
C ALA A 309 14.63 17.01 6.96
N ILE A 310 15.32 17.50 5.95
CA ILE A 310 16.76 17.32 5.77
C ILE A 310 17.43 18.66 6.09
N GLY A 311 18.28 18.69 7.11
CA GLY A 311 19.07 19.87 7.49
C GLY A 311 20.08 20.23 6.40
N GLU A 312 20.49 21.49 6.40
CA GLU A 312 21.34 22.08 5.35
C GLU A 312 22.67 21.33 5.20
N ASP A 313 23.32 20.98 6.32
CA ASP A 313 24.63 20.33 6.33
C ASP A 313 24.56 18.79 6.25
N TYR A 314 23.36 18.22 6.31
CA TYR A 314 23.19 16.78 6.48
C TYR A 314 23.81 15.99 5.32
N LEU A 315 23.45 16.32 4.09
CA LEU A 315 23.86 15.53 2.91
C LEU A 315 25.35 15.63 2.66
N ASP A 316 25.97 16.77 2.97
CA ASP A 316 27.41 16.94 2.85
C ASP A 316 28.14 16.13 3.93
N ALA A 317 27.60 16.06 5.15
CA ALA A 317 28.11 15.16 6.19
C ALA A 317 27.98 13.67 5.81
N VAL A 318 26.93 13.28 5.10
CA VAL A 318 26.73 11.92 4.57
C VAL A 318 27.74 11.60 3.49
N ASP A 319 27.90 12.47 2.48
CA ASP A 319 28.83 12.22 1.38
C ASP A 319 30.28 12.18 1.84
N ALA A 320 30.66 13.02 2.82
CA ALA A 320 31.97 12.96 3.47
C ALA A 320 32.26 11.60 4.15
N ARG A 321 31.22 10.84 4.49
CA ARG A 321 31.31 9.56 5.22
C ARG A 321 30.82 8.36 4.39
N ARG A 322 30.57 8.52 3.09
CA ARG A 322 30.07 7.46 2.19
C ARG A 322 30.95 6.20 2.16
N GLY A 323 32.24 6.33 2.48
CA GLY A 323 33.16 5.19 2.62
C GLY A 323 33.05 4.42 3.94
N ARG A 324 32.39 4.98 4.96
CA ARG A 324 32.22 4.40 6.30
C ARG A 324 30.80 3.96 6.59
N VAL A 325 29.81 4.54 5.93
CA VAL A 325 28.39 4.17 6.06
C VAL A 325 27.73 4.09 4.69
N SER A 326 26.93 3.05 4.48
CA SER A 326 26.14 2.96 3.25
C SER A 326 24.91 3.87 3.34
N PRO A 327 24.52 4.55 2.24
CA PRO A 327 23.28 5.35 2.20
C PRO A 327 22.04 4.54 2.63
N ALA A 328 21.97 3.27 2.23
CA ALA A 328 20.93 2.33 2.61
C ALA A 328 20.82 2.09 4.13
N ALA A 329 21.95 1.92 4.82
CA ALA A 329 21.97 1.73 6.28
C ALA A 329 21.48 3.00 6.99
N LEU A 330 21.93 4.16 6.52
CA LEU A 330 21.53 5.46 7.06
C LEU A 330 20.04 5.74 6.83
N ALA A 331 19.53 5.48 5.62
CA ALA A 331 18.12 5.59 5.27
C ALA A 331 17.25 4.67 6.14
N THR A 332 17.74 3.46 6.42
CA THR A 332 17.09 2.52 7.34
C THR A 332 17.00 3.12 8.74
N VAL A 333 18.09 3.63 9.31
CA VAL A 333 18.07 4.25 10.65
C VAL A 333 17.12 5.46 10.70
N ALA A 334 17.19 6.35 9.71
CA ALA A 334 16.29 7.52 9.63
C ALA A 334 14.80 7.12 9.57
N ALA A 335 14.45 6.09 8.78
CA ALA A 335 13.09 5.56 8.70
C ALA A 335 12.59 5.02 10.06
N ARG A 336 13.49 4.43 10.87
CA ARG A 336 13.14 3.91 12.20
C ARG A 336 12.79 5.02 13.18
N ILE A 337 13.59 6.08 13.18
CA ILE A 337 13.41 7.22 14.07
C ILE A 337 12.11 7.96 13.70
N ALA A 338 11.92 8.23 12.40
CA ALA A 338 10.76 8.95 11.87
C ALA A 338 9.43 8.19 12.05
N SER A 339 9.46 6.86 12.12
CA SER A 339 8.25 6.05 12.41
C SER A 339 7.96 5.89 13.91
N GLY A 340 8.70 6.58 14.78
CA GLY A 340 8.47 6.56 16.23
C GLY A 340 8.89 5.27 16.92
N LYS A 341 9.73 4.41 16.30
CA LYS A 341 10.28 3.19 16.96
C LYS A 341 11.41 3.48 17.95
N GLN A 342 11.47 4.68 18.52
CA GLN A 342 12.59 5.13 19.35
C GLN A 342 12.66 4.38 20.69
N GLY A 343 11.55 3.79 21.15
CA GLY A 343 11.46 3.12 22.46
C GLY A 343 11.03 1.65 22.42
N GLU A 344 11.08 0.97 21.28
CA GLU A 344 10.53 -0.39 21.14
C GLU A 344 11.53 -1.49 20.75
N ALA A 345 12.79 -1.12 20.53
CA ALA A 345 13.84 -2.10 20.30
C ALA A 345 15.14 -1.55 20.91
N ASP A 346 15.70 -2.29 21.87
CA ASP A 346 16.97 -2.03 22.56
C ASP A 346 18.21 -2.07 21.62
N ASP A 347 18.06 -1.90 20.31
CA ASP A 347 19.11 -2.10 19.30
C ASP A 347 19.60 -0.79 18.65
N LEU A 348 18.90 0.33 18.83
CA LEU A 348 19.44 1.65 18.50
C LEU A 348 19.82 2.34 19.81
N ASP A 349 21.11 2.58 19.99
CA ASP A 349 21.69 3.33 21.11
C ASP A 349 21.29 4.82 21.03
N VAL A 350 20.01 5.10 21.24
CA VAL A 350 19.39 6.43 21.19
C VAL A 350 19.64 7.16 22.50
N GLY A 351 20.15 8.39 22.42
CA GLY A 351 20.36 9.23 23.59
C GLY A 351 20.43 10.72 23.25
N ALA A 352 20.28 11.55 24.28
CA ALA A 352 20.54 12.98 24.18
C ALA A 352 21.97 13.22 23.70
N TRP A 353 22.15 14.11 22.73
CA TRP A 353 23.48 14.55 22.34
C TRP A 353 23.96 15.64 23.30
N LEU A 354 25.10 15.42 23.94
CA LEU A 354 25.67 16.35 24.91
C LEU A 354 26.79 17.16 24.27
N THR A 355 26.85 18.44 24.61
CA THR A 355 27.98 19.34 24.32
C THR A 355 29.19 18.98 25.17
N ASP A 356 30.35 19.58 24.89
CA ASP A 356 31.57 19.40 25.70
C ASP A 356 31.39 19.82 27.17
N ALA A 357 30.43 20.69 27.45
CA ALA A 357 30.06 21.10 28.81
C ALA A 357 29.20 20.06 29.55
N GLY A 358 28.74 19.00 28.86
CA GLY A 358 27.83 17.99 29.40
C GLY A 358 26.35 18.35 29.29
N ASP A 359 26.02 19.54 28.81
CA ASP A 359 24.64 19.98 28.59
C ASP A 359 24.08 19.40 27.29
N GLN A 360 22.79 19.07 27.25
CA GLN A 360 22.14 18.65 26.02
C GLN A 360 22.17 19.78 24.99
N GLU A 361 22.64 19.48 23.80
CA GLU A 361 22.67 20.47 22.73
C GLU A 361 21.24 20.81 22.30
N LEU A 362 20.96 22.11 22.21
CA LEU A 362 19.66 22.64 21.79
C LEU A 362 19.80 23.36 20.45
N ARG A 363 18.78 23.27 19.61
CA ARG A 363 18.74 23.97 18.33
C ARG A 363 18.63 25.49 18.59
N PRO A 364 19.45 26.33 17.93
CA PRO A 364 19.48 27.78 18.21
C PRO A 364 18.15 28.51 17.97
N ASP A 365 17.36 28.07 16.98
CA ASP A 365 16.14 28.78 16.56
C ASP A 365 14.96 28.58 17.51
N ASP A 366 14.75 27.35 17.98
CA ASP A 366 13.53 26.92 18.68
C ASP A 366 13.80 26.19 20.00
N GLY A 367 15.08 25.99 20.36
CA GLY A 367 15.47 25.25 21.55
C GLY A 367 15.19 23.76 21.49
N ALA A 368 14.88 23.19 20.32
CA ALA A 368 14.61 21.77 20.20
C ALA A 368 15.80 20.92 20.68
N PRO A 369 15.59 19.86 21.48
CA PRO A 369 16.68 19.03 21.99
C PRO A 369 17.30 18.16 20.89
N CYS A 370 18.64 18.08 20.88
CA CYS A 370 19.38 17.22 19.96
C CYS A 370 19.36 15.79 20.47
N TRP A 371 19.03 14.87 19.58
CA TRP A 371 19.11 13.45 19.81
C TRP A 371 20.17 12.83 18.91
N SER A 372 20.71 11.69 19.32
CA SER A 372 21.64 10.92 18.52
C SER A 372 21.40 9.43 18.65
N CYS A 373 21.79 8.67 17.64
CA CYS A 373 21.86 7.22 17.74
C CYS A 373 23.03 6.64 16.95
N ALA A 374 23.57 5.52 17.43
CA ALA A 374 24.57 4.76 16.70
C ALA A 374 24.00 4.18 15.39
N ILE A 375 24.82 4.10 14.35
CA ILE A 375 24.45 3.45 13.09
C ILE A 375 24.98 2.01 13.07
N PRO A 376 24.11 1.00 12.91
CA PRO A 376 24.53 -0.39 12.82
C PRO A 376 25.54 -0.61 11.68
N GLY A 377 26.68 -1.23 12.00
CA GLY A 377 27.74 -1.53 11.03
C GLY A 377 28.67 -0.37 10.69
N ALA A 378 28.51 0.79 11.34
CA ALA A 378 29.35 1.97 11.15
C ALA A 378 29.94 2.42 12.49
N GLU A 379 31.07 1.80 12.88
CA GLU A 379 31.70 2.04 14.18
C GLU A 379 32.02 3.53 14.42
N GLY A 380 31.59 4.01 15.60
CA GLY A 380 31.80 5.38 16.05
C GLY A 380 30.96 6.45 15.34
N LEU A 381 30.16 6.09 14.33
CA LEU A 381 29.31 7.04 13.63
C LEU A 381 27.93 7.15 14.28
N ARG A 382 27.49 8.38 14.52
CA ARG A 382 26.17 8.66 15.11
C ARG A 382 25.37 9.63 14.25
N LEU A 383 24.13 9.24 13.96
CA LEU A 383 23.16 10.13 13.31
C LEU A 383 22.59 11.08 14.35
N ARG A 384 22.58 12.39 14.07
CA ARG A 384 21.95 13.39 14.94
C ARG A 384 20.71 13.99 14.29
N TRP A 385 19.71 14.31 15.10
CA TRP A 385 18.47 14.92 14.64
C TRP A 385 17.81 15.80 15.71
N TRP A 386 16.89 16.65 15.25
CA TRP A 386 15.98 17.44 16.07
C TRP A 386 14.55 16.92 15.94
N THR A 387 13.75 17.14 16.96
CA THR A 387 12.28 17.02 16.86
C THR A 387 11.69 18.41 16.90
N ARG A 388 11.14 18.86 15.77
CA ARG A 388 10.55 20.19 15.61
C ARG A 388 9.21 20.26 16.33
N GLU A 389 8.76 21.48 16.63
CA GLU A 389 7.45 21.74 17.28
C GLU A 389 6.27 21.18 16.47
N ASP A 390 6.37 21.16 15.13
CA ASP A 390 5.39 20.56 14.22
C ASP A 390 5.39 19.02 14.23
N GLY A 391 6.24 18.40 15.06
CA GLY A 391 6.43 16.96 15.16
C GLY A 391 7.28 16.37 14.03
N ALA A 392 7.84 17.18 13.12
CA ALA A 392 8.75 16.71 12.10
C ALA A 392 10.13 16.38 12.68
N MET A 393 10.70 15.29 12.19
CA MET A 393 12.08 14.92 12.46
C MET A 393 12.98 15.63 11.46
N GLU A 394 13.92 16.44 11.95
CA GLU A 394 14.92 17.10 11.11
C GLU A 394 16.27 16.41 11.25
N LEU A 395 16.73 15.75 10.19
CA LEU A 395 18.05 15.13 10.14
C LEU A 395 19.11 16.22 10.08
N ARG A 396 19.98 16.30 11.10
CA ARG A 396 20.94 17.39 11.21
C ARG A 396 22.23 17.09 10.47
N ASP A 397 22.93 16.06 10.92
CA ASP A 397 24.23 15.64 10.40
C ASP A 397 24.60 14.24 10.90
N LEU A 398 25.79 13.81 10.49
CA LEU A 398 26.40 12.56 10.87
C LEU A 398 27.73 12.89 11.53
N VAL A 399 27.96 12.44 12.76
CA VAL A 399 29.21 12.69 13.49
C VAL A 399 30.07 11.44 13.55
#